data_AF-A0A1E5K3D3-F1
#
_entry.id   AF-A0A1E5K3D3-F1
#
_cell.length_a   1.000
_cell.length_b   1.000
_cell.length_c   1.000
_cell.angle_alpha   90.00
_cell.angle_beta   90.00
_cell.angle_gamma   90.00
#
_symmetry.space_group_name_H-M   'P 1'
#
loop_
_entity.id
_entity.type
_entity.pdbx_description
1 polymer ?
#
loop_
_entity_poly.entity_id
_entity_poly.type
_entity_poly.pdbx_seq_one_letter_code
_entity_poly.pdbx_strand_id
1 'polypeptide(L)'
;MEIKTKDTNSIFLSRNSTEEHNQNKQKKLAELRISHNLSYEDMAKFLSISTKSYIRKEQGKTSFKLQETFWISELFGRRFDEIFLQT
;
A
#
# COMPACT_ATOMS: atom_id res chain seq x y z
N MET A 1 -53.95 7.85 1.84
CA MET A 1 -52.89 7.24 1.02
C MET A 1 -51.57 7.79 1.55
N GLU A 2 -50.88 6.97 2.33
CA GLU A 2 -49.48 7.18 2.71
C GLU A 2 -48.64 7.15 1.43
N ILE A 3 -47.60 8.00 1.33
CA ILE A 3 -46.21 7.54 1.41
C ILE A 3 -45.40 8.66 2.09
N LYS A 4 -45.14 8.48 3.40
CA LYS A 4 -43.98 9.11 4.05
C LYS A 4 -42.76 8.48 3.40
N THR A 5 -41.96 9.25 2.66
CA THR A 5 -40.69 8.74 2.13
C THR A 5 -39.77 8.47 3.31
N LYS A 6 -39.70 7.20 3.68
CA LYS A 6 -38.70 6.67 4.62
C LYS A 6 -37.33 6.80 4.00
N ASP A 7 -36.41 7.26 4.83
CA ASP A 7 -34.97 7.24 4.70
C ASP A 7 -34.41 6.07 3.88
N THR A 8 -33.51 6.39 2.95
CA THR A 8 -32.40 5.47 2.59
C THR A 8 -31.05 6.16 2.41
N ASN A 9 -30.98 7.50 2.33
CA ASN A 9 -29.68 8.19 2.24
C ASN A 9 -29.01 8.53 3.60
N SER A 10 -29.57 8.04 4.72
CA SER A 10 -29.03 8.21 6.07
C SER A 10 -28.60 6.89 6.75
N ILE A 11 -28.74 5.74 6.08
CA ILE A 11 -28.50 4.40 6.67
C ILE A 11 -27.25 3.67 6.15
N PHE A 12 -26.58 4.14 5.07
CA PHE A 12 -25.43 3.41 4.48
C PHE A 12 -24.06 4.10 4.54
N LEU A 13 -23.93 5.22 5.25
CA LEU A 13 -22.62 5.88 5.47
C LEU A 13 -22.18 5.91 6.95
N SER A 14 -22.91 5.21 7.82
CA SER A 14 -22.56 5.02 9.23
C SER A 14 -22.36 3.55 9.54
N ARG A 15 -21.36 2.93 8.90
CA ARG A 15 -20.74 1.72 9.44
C ARG A 15 -19.28 2.03 9.74
N ASN A 16 -19.08 2.56 10.93
CA ASN A 16 -17.78 2.69 11.58
C ASN A 16 -16.98 1.41 11.40
N SER A 17 -15.81 1.54 10.78
CA SER A 17 -14.55 1.30 11.47
C SER A 17 -13.73 2.52 11.06
N THR A 18 -13.20 3.35 11.95
CA THR A 18 -11.84 3.11 12.45
C THR A 18 -11.14 2.07 11.58
N GLU A 19 -10.84 2.42 10.33
CA GLU A 19 -9.69 1.89 9.65
C GLU A 19 -8.55 2.22 10.61
N GLU A 20 -8.26 1.28 11.51
CA GLU A 20 -6.98 1.23 12.17
C GLU A 20 -5.98 1.60 11.07
N HIS A 21 -5.19 2.65 11.28
CA HIS A 21 -3.92 2.77 10.60
C HIS A 21 -3.08 1.57 11.05
N ASN A 22 -3.47 0.39 10.61
CA ASN A 22 -2.76 -0.84 10.77
C ASN A 22 -1.57 -0.61 9.86
N GLN A 23 -0.45 -0.21 10.48
CA GLN A 23 0.80 0.08 9.81
C GLN A 23 1.25 -1.23 9.17
N ASN A 24 0.70 -1.50 8.00
CA ASN A 24 0.87 -2.79 7.38
C ASN A 24 2.18 -2.72 6.62
N LYS A 25 3.25 -2.95 7.39
CA LYS A 25 4.60 -3.06 6.84
C LYS A 25 4.54 -3.97 5.62
N GLN A 26 5.14 -3.52 4.53
CA GLN A 26 5.26 -4.29 3.29
C GLN A 26 6.30 -5.40 3.52
N LYS A 27 5.93 -6.41 4.32
CA LYS A 27 6.83 -7.47 4.81
C LYS A 27 7.48 -8.20 3.64
N LYS A 28 6.69 -8.55 2.63
CA LYS A 28 7.16 -9.25 1.45
C LYS A 28 8.17 -8.42 0.64
N LEU A 29 7.89 -7.13 0.43
CA LEU A 29 8.83 -6.22 -0.19
C LEU A 29 10.14 -6.10 0.60
N ALA A 30 10.06 -6.01 1.93
CA ALA A 30 11.25 -5.96 2.78
C ALA A 30 12.09 -7.24 2.68
N GLU A 31 11.46 -8.42 2.66
CA GLU A 31 12.14 -9.71 2.45
C GLU A 31 12.82 -9.79 1.08
N LEU A 32 12.14 -9.36 0.02
CA LEU A 32 12.71 -9.31 -1.33
C LEU A 32 13.92 -8.37 -1.39
N ARG A 33 13.79 -7.17 -0.81
CA ARG A 33 14.90 -6.23 -0.76
C ARG A 33 16.12 -6.81 -0.03
N ILE A 34 15.91 -7.45 1.12
CA ILE A 34 17.00 -8.04 1.92
C ILE A 34 17.64 -9.23 1.20
N SER A 35 16.84 -10.12 0.60
CA SER A 35 17.34 -11.30 -0.13
C SER A 35 18.10 -10.94 -1.41
N HIS A 36 17.85 -9.76 -1.99
CA HIS A 36 18.61 -9.22 -3.11
C HIS A 36 19.76 -8.29 -2.69
N ASN A 37 20.09 -8.20 -1.39
CA ASN A 37 21.13 -7.32 -0.84
C ASN A 37 20.98 -5.83 -1.20
N LEU A 38 19.74 -5.37 -1.42
CA LEU A 38 19.45 -3.98 -1.76
C LEU A 38 19.30 -3.12 -0.50
N SER A 39 19.99 -1.99 -0.45
CA SER A 39 19.80 -1.00 0.61
C SER A 39 18.52 -0.18 0.38
N TYR A 40 18.07 0.55 1.40
CA TYR A 40 17.00 1.53 1.23
C TYR A 40 17.35 2.62 0.21
N GLU A 41 18.64 2.96 0.10
CA GLU A 41 19.15 3.96 -0.84
C GLU A 41 19.12 3.46 -2.27
N ASP A 42 19.44 2.18 -2.49
CA ASP A 42 19.41 1.58 -3.83
C ASP A 42 17.98 1.56 -4.38
N MET A 43 17.02 1.15 -3.54
CA MET A 43 15.60 1.19 -3.91
C MET A 43 15.11 2.63 -4.15
N ALA A 44 15.53 3.57 -3.32
CA ALA A 44 15.15 4.97 -3.47
C ALA A 44 15.73 5.58 -4.76
N LYS A 45 16.99 5.28 -5.09
CA LYS A 45 17.64 5.67 -6.35
C LYS A 45 16.93 5.06 -7.55
N PHE A 46 16.63 3.77 -7.51
CA PHE A 46 15.90 3.07 -8.57
C PHE A 46 14.52 3.70 -8.84
N LEU A 47 13.80 4.06 -7.79
CA LEU A 47 12.47 4.68 -7.89
C LEU A 47 12.51 6.21 -8.09
N SER A 48 13.69 6.82 -8.12
CA SER A 48 13.87 8.28 -8.18
C SER A 48 13.10 9.04 -7.08
N ILE A 49 13.14 8.53 -5.85
CA ILE A 49 12.54 9.14 -4.65
C ILE A 49 13.58 9.31 -3.53
N SER A 50 13.22 10.03 -2.46
CA SER A 50 14.09 10.11 -1.28
C SER A 50 14.09 8.80 -0.49
N THR A 51 15.23 8.46 0.12
CA THR A 51 15.38 7.28 1.01
C THR A 51 14.34 7.28 2.12
N LYS A 52 14.05 8.45 2.70
CA LYS A 52 13.01 8.61 3.73
C LYS A 52 11.61 8.29 3.19
N SER A 53 11.31 8.70 1.95
CA SER A 53 10.04 8.36 1.30
C SER A 53 9.92 6.85 1.11
N TYR A 54 10.97 6.21 0.58
CA TYR A 54 10.99 4.76 0.41
C TYR A 54 10.78 4.01 1.74
N ILE A 55 11.53 4.37 2.80
CA ILE A 55 11.40 3.75 4.12
C ILE A 55 9.97 3.88 4.66
N ARG A 56 9.35 5.07 4.55
CA ARG A 56 7.96 5.27 4.98
C ARG A 56 6.98 4.40 4.19
N LYS A 57 7.20 4.25 2.89
CA LYS A 57 6.38 3.40 2.03
C LYS A 57 6.54 1.91 2.35
N GLU A 58 7.76 1.41 2.49
CA GLU A 58 8.03 0.01 2.90
C GLU A 58 7.47 -0.28 4.31
N GLN A 59 7.48 0.70 5.20
CA GLN A 59 6.86 0.59 6.54
C GLN A 59 5.32 0.70 6.53
N GLY A 60 4.68 0.92 5.37
CA GLY A 60 3.24 1.08 5.27
C GLY A 60 2.71 2.42 5.81
N LYS A 61 3.59 3.41 6.08
CA LYS A 61 3.20 4.75 6.56
C LYS A 61 2.65 5.63 5.45
N THR A 62 2.96 5.32 4.19
CA THR A 62 2.51 6.04 2.99
C THR A 62 2.39 5.04 1.84
N SER A 63 1.44 5.22 0.94
CA SER A 63 1.28 4.31 -0.20
C SER A 63 2.34 4.51 -1.28
N PHE A 64 2.68 3.43 -1.99
CA PHE A 64 3.40 3.52 -3.26
C PHE A 64 2.48 4.07 -4.36
N LYS A 65 3.04 4.82 -5.31
CA LYS A 65 2.33 5.21 -6.53
C LYS A 65 2.29 4.02 -7.48
N LEU A 66 1.30 3.97 -8.37
CA LEU A 66 1.15 2.89 -9.36
C LEU A 66 2.41 2.64 -10.20
N GLN A 67 3.08 3.72 -10.62
CA GLN A 67 4.34 3.63 -11.36
C GLN A 67 5.47 3.02 -10.52
N GLU A 68 5.57 3.39 -9.24
CA GLU A 68 6.57 2.83 -8.32
C GLU A 68 6.31 1.33 -8.09
N THR A 69 5.05 0.92 -7.91
CA THR A 69 4.70 -0.50 -7.75
C THR A 69 4.99 -1.32 -9.01
N PHE A 70 4.77 -0.74 -10.18
CA PHE A 70 5.10 -1.37 -11.46
C PHE A 70 6.61 -1.60 -11.59
N TRP A 71 7.43 -0.57 -11.32
CA TRP A 71 8.88 -0.71 -11.35
C TRP A 71 9.42 -1.70 -10.33
N ILE A 72 8.84 -1.75 -9.12
CA ILE A 72 9.20 -2.75 -8.12
C ILE A 72 8.88 -4.17 -8.61
N SER A 73 7.74 -4.35 -9.29
CA SER A 73 7.35 -5.64 -9.88
C SER A 73 8.36 -6.10 -10.94
N GLU A 74 8.76 -5.18 -11.83
CA GLU A 74 9.79 -5.43 -12.85
C GLU A 74 11.16 -5.77 -12.23
N LEU A 75 11.59 -5.01 -11.21
CA LEU A 75 12.88 -5.23 -10.54
C LEU A 75 12.99 -6.64 -9.95
N PHE A 76 11.92 -7.15 -9.37
CA PHE A 76 11.91 -8.47 -8.73
C PHE A 76 11.39 -9.59 -9.63
N GLY A 77 10.90 -9.28 -10.84
CA GLY A 77 10.28 -10.25 -11.74
C GLY A 77 9.07 -10.95 -11.12
N ARG A 78 8.28 -10.24 -10.31
CA ARG A 78 7.10 -10.77 -9.62
C ARG A 78 5.88 -9.91 -9.88
N ARG A 79 4.70 -10.50 -9.73
CA ARG A 79 3.45 -9.76 -9.91
C ARG A 79 3.20 -8.81 -8.73
N PHE A 80 2.46 -7.73 -8.99
CA PHE A 80 2.17 -6.72 -7.96
C PHE A 80 1.43 -7.32 -6.76
N ASP A 81 0.49 -8.24 -6.99
CA ASP A 81 -0.33 -8.88 -5.97
C ASP A 81 0.52 -9.76 -5.06
N GLU A 82 1.51 -10.46 -5.60
CA GLU A 82 2.44 -11.27 -4.81
C GLU A 82 3.32 -10.45 -3.86
N ILE A 83 3.61 -9.19 -4.20
CA ILE A 83 4.47 -8.31 -3.41
C ILE A 83 3.66 -7.50 -2.39
N PHE A 84 2.49 -6.98 -2.78
CA PHE A 84 1.78 -5.96 -2.03
C PHE A 84 0.45 -6.41 -1.43
N LEU A 85 -0.12 -7.55 -1.85
CA LEU A 85 -1.31 -8.11 -1.20
C LEU A 85 -0.89 -9.12 -0.14
N GLN A 86 -1.44 -8.96 1.07
CA GLN A 86 -1.34 -9.99 2.09
C GLN A 86 -2.35 -11.07 1.76
N THR A 87 -1.85 -12.28 1.50
CA THR A 87 -2.67 -13.50 1.46
C THR A 87 -2.83 -14.03 2.87
#